data_AF-A0A1S1PQT0-F1
#
_entry.id   AF-A0A1S1PQT0-F1
#
_cell.length_a   1.000
_cell.length_b   1.000
_cell.length_c   1.000
_cell.angle_alpha   90.00
_cell.angle_beta   90.00
_cell.angle_gamma   90.00
#
_symmetry.space_group_name_H-M   'P 1'
#
loop_
_entity.id
_entity.type
_entity.pdbx_description
1 polymer ?
#
loop_
_entity_poly.entity_id
_entity_poly.type
_entity_poly.pdbx_seq_one_letter_code
_entity_poly.pdbx_strand_id
1 'polypeptide(L)'
;MILDLLAVAVVLAGAFVLRLGLHRRPGRGGEPGWVGNDLSAWHAAHRDPFGEVWAVTPPCGSGQWSLFAPGSPTGGAWPYLDVAPAATHPTAGYGGDSDRTELADVESWMRSWVEQASGGRVTAMVEGWSEPYGPDGDLAEYVIYARVAR
;
A
#
# COMPACT_ATOMS: atom_id res chain seq x y z
N MET A 1 -21.76 41.98 2.97
CA MET A 1 -21.83 42.86 4.16
C MET A 1 -22.17 41.98 5.34
N ILE A 2 -21.29 41.93 6.34
CA ILE A 2 -21.27 41.22 7.65
C ILE A 2 -19.75 41.05 7.89
N LEU A 3 -19.05 42.05 8.45
CA LEU A 3 -18.77 42.26 9.88
C LEU A 3 -18.38 40.96 10.58
N ASP A 4 -17.16 40.95 11.15
CA ASP A 4 -16.70 40.16 12.31
C ASP A 4 -15.19 39.90 12.16
N LEU A 5 -14.34 39.92 13.18
CA LEU A 5 -14.41 40.45 14.54
C LEU A 5 -12.94 40.52 14.98
N LEU A 6 -12.54 41.63 15.58
CA LEU A 6 -11.20 41.85 16.11
C LEU A 6 -11.04 41.01 17.39
N ALA A 7 -10.06 40.12 17.46
CA ALA A 7 -9.63 39.52 18.73
C ALA A 7 -8.16 39.88 18.96
N VAL A 8 -7.96 40.89 19.79
CA VAL A 8 -6.66 41.31 20.33
C VAL A 8 -6.38 40.46 21.57
N ALA A 9 -5.29 39.72 21.54
CA ALA A 9 -4.64 39.16 22.73
C ALA A 9 -3.23 39.75 22.81
N VAL A 10 -3.05 40.71 23.73
CA VAL A 10 -1.75 41.27 24.09
C VAL A 10 -1.17 40.40 25.20
N VAL A 11 -0.06 39.71 24.91
CA VAL A 11 0.85 39.18 25.93
C VAL A 11 2.26 39.65 25.56
N LEU A 12 2.76 40.60 26.34
CA LEU A 12 4.11 41.16 26.26
C LEU A 12 5.10 40.22 26.95
N ALA A 13 5.93 39.51 26.19
CA ALA A 13 7.33 39.18 26.53
C ALA A 13 7.94 38.25 25.45
N GLY A 14 8.95 38.74 24.73
CA GLY A 14 9.78 37.94 23.83
C GLY A 14 9.26 37.89 22.38
N ALA A 15 9.99 38.51 21.47
CA ALA A 15 9.68 38.55 20.05
C ALA A 15 9.69 37.14 19.43
N PHE A 16 8.51 36.55 19.27
CA PHE A 16 8.29 35.44 18.35
C PHE A 16 7.06 35.77 17.51
N VAL A 17 7.28 36.22 16.27
CA VAL A 17 6.19 36.43 15.31
C VAL A 17 5.71 35.06 14.86
N LEU A 18 4.76 34.50 15.60
CA LEU A 18 4.06 33.29 15.21
C LEU A 18 3.09 33.66 14.07
N ARG A 19 3.50 33.42 12.82
CA ARG A 19 2.57 33.48 11.68
C ARG A 19 1.60 32.30 11.80
N LEU A 20 0.46 32.50 12.47
CA LEU A 20 -0.72 31.64 12.29
C LEU A 20 -1.24 31.86 10.87
N GLY A 21 -0.73 31.07 9.93
CA GLY A 21 -1.41 30.86 8.67
C GLY A 21 -2.69 30.09 8.95
N LEU A 22 -3.82 30.78 8.99
CA LEU A 22 -5.14 30.17 8.79
C LEU A 22 -5.14 29.58 7.38
N HIS A 23 -4.68 28.33 7.24
CA HIS A 23 -4.91 27.57 6.02
C HIS A 23 -6.41 27.25 6.01
N ARG A 24 -7.15 28.06 5.25
CA ARG A 24 -8.49 27.71 4.78
C ARG A 24 -8.42 26.28 4.28
N ARG A 25 -9.21 25.36 4.86
CA ARG A 25 -9.47 24.05 4.27
C ARG A 25 -9.90 24.26 2.83
N PRO A 26 -9.13 23.82 1.82
CA PRO A 26 -9.69 23.60 0.51
C PRO A 26 -10.68 22.44 0.68
N GLY A 27 -11.90 22.64 0.22
CA GLY A 27 -12.90 21.59 0.24
C GLY A 27 -12.41 20.36 -0.52
N ARG A 28 -12.85 19.19 -0.03
CA ARG A 28 -13.29 18.03 -0.82
C ARG A 28 -13.17 18.26 -2.33
N GLY A 29 -12.02 17.92 -2.91
CA GLY A 29 -11.72 18.13 -4.33
C GLY A 29 -10.28 18.57 -4.55
N GLY A 30 -9.38 17.62 -4.81
CA GLY A 30 -8.01 17.89 -5.23
C GLY A 30 -6.96 17.84 -4.12
N GLU A 31 -6.92 16.76 -3.34
CA GLU A 31 -5.63 16.37 -2.75
C GLU A 31 -4.65 16.11 -3.89
N PRO A 32 -3.37 16.53 -3.79
CA PRO A 32 -2.37 16.24 -4.80
C PRO A 32 -2.36 14.72 -5.00
N GLY A 33 -2.79 14.29 -6.19
CA GLY A 33 -3.05 12.89 -6.50
C GLY A 33 -1.88 12.06 -6.02
N TRP A 34 -2.18 11.08 -5.17
CA TRP A 34 -1.25 10.03 -4.79
C TRP A 34 -0.61 9.51 -6.09
N VAL A 35 0.66 9.85 -6.33
CA VAL A 35 1.42 9.33 -7.49
C VAL A 35 1.79 7.92 -7.13
N GLY A 36 0.81 7.08 -7.35
CA GLY A 36 0.85 5.68 -7.13
C GLY A 36 1.32 4.89 -8.35
N ASN A 37 1.80 3.67 -8.17
CA ASN A 37 1.98 2.77 -9.30
C ASN A 37 0.59 2.37 -9.85
N ASP A 38 0.36 2.53 -11.15
CA ASP A 38 -0.84 1.97 -11.80
C ASP A 38 -0.75 0.42 -11.78
N LEU A 39 -1.47 -0.20 -10.85
CA LEU A 39 -1.50 -1.65 -10.67
C LEU A 39 -2.49 -2.35 -11.61
N SER A 40 -3.18 -1.65 -12.50
CA SER A 40 -4.23 -2.24 -13.35
C SER A 40 -3.72 -3.43 -14.16
N ALA A 41 -2.53 -3.30 -14.75
CA ALA A 41 -1.89 -4.37 -15.50
C ALA A 41 -1.43 -5.54 -14.61
N TRP A 42 -0.95 -5.24 -13.40
CA TRP A 42 -0.48 -6.24 -12.44
C TRP A 42 -1.62 -7.06 -11.88
N HIS A 43 -2.70 -6.41 -11.46
CA HIS A 43 -3.89 -7.06 -10.93
C HIS A 43 -4.59 -7.92 -12.01
N ALA A 44 -4.67 -7.43 -13.24
CA ALA A 44 -5.18 -8.23 -14.36
C ALA A 44 -4.31 -9.46 -14.64
N ALA A 45 -2.98 -9.30 -14.66
CA ALA A 45 -2.05 -10.41 -14.88
C ALA A 45 -2.04 -11.42 -13.71
N HIS A 46 -2.24 -10.97 -12.47
CA HIS A 46 -2.37 -11.86 -11.31
C HIS A 46 -3.62 -12.74 -11.42
N ARG A 47 -4.73 -12.23 -11.94
CA ARG A 47 -5.98 -12.99 -12.08
C ARG A 47 -5.90 -14.13 -13.11
N ASP A 48 -4.88 -14.14 -13.97
CA ASP A 48 -4.63 -15.27 -14.86
C ASP A 48 -4.07 -16.46 -14.06
N PRO A 49 -4.80 -17.58 -13.94
CA PRO A 49 -4.32 -18.77 -13.21
C PRO A 49 -3.07 -19.41 -13.84
N PHE A 50 -2.76 -19.08 -15.09
CA PHE A 50 -1.54 -19.53 -15.78
C PHE A 50 -0.51 -18.40 -15.92
N GLY A 51 -0.79 -17.23 -15.34
CA GLY A 51 0.06 -16.06 -15.39
C GLY A 51 1.36 -16.22 -14.58
N GLU A 52 2.20 -15.20 -14.68
CA GLU A 52 3.51 -15.14 -14.01
C GLU A 52 3.52 -14.23 -12.78
N VAL A 53 2.38 -13.60 -12.46
CA VAL A 53 2.29 -12.58 -11.41
C VAL A 53 1.77 -13.16 -10.11
N TRP A 54 2.65 -13.22 -9.12
CA TRP A 54 2.35 -13.61 -7.74
C TRP A 54 2.00 -12.40 -6.91
N ALA A 55 1.20 -12.60 -5.86
CA ALA A 55 0.81 -11.55 -4.92
C ALA A 55 1.35 -11.86 -3.52
N VAL A 56 1.95 -10.87 -2.88
CA VAL A 56 2.44 -10.95 -1.50
C VAL A 56 1.62 -9.99 -0.64
N THR A 57 0.99 -10.50 0.41
CA THR A 57 0.26 -9.66 1.38
C THR A 57 1.06 -9.54 2.67
N PRO A 58 1.04 -8.36 3.32
CA PRO A 58 1.68 -8.15 4.60
C PRO A 58 0.99 -8.92 5.73
N PRO A 59 1.64 -9.02 6.91
CA PRO A 59 1.15 -9.80 8.02
C PRO A 59 -0.22 -9.41 8.59
N CYS A 60 -0.69 -8.18 8.41
CA CYS A 60 -2.01 -7.73 8.90
C CYS A 60 -2.34 -8.23 10.33
N GLY A 61 -1.40 -8.13 11.27
CA GLY A 61 -1.56 -8.61 12.65
C GLY A 61 -1.45 -10.13 12.88
N SER A 62 -1.41 -10.96 11.83
CA SER A 62 -1.23 -12.43 11.89
C SER A 62 0.22 -12.88 12.12
N GLY A 63 1.18 -11.97 12.01
CA GLY A 63 2.61 -12.25 12.17
C GLY A 63 3.25 -13.04 11.02
N GLN A 64 2.54 -13.24 9.90
CA GLN A 64 3.02 -13.96 8.73
C GLN A 64 2.77 -13.19 7.43
N TRP A 65 3.81 -12.94 6.65
CA TRP A 65 3.66 -12.59 5.24
C TRP A 65 3.06 -13.77 4.49
N SER A 66 2.16 -13.50 3.54
CA SER A 66 1.51 -14.54 2.73
C SER A 66 1.80 -14.35 1.25
N LEU A 67 2.14 -15.44 0.57
CA LEU A 67 2.37 -15.48 -0.87
C LEU A 67 1.25 -16.27 -1.56
N PHE A 68 0.64 -15.66 -2.57
CA PHE A 68 -0.45 -16.21 -3.35
C PHE A 68 -0.01 -16.44 -4.80
N ALA A 69 -0.37 -17.60 -5.32
CA ALA A 69 -0.09 -17.99 -6.70
C ALA A 69 -0.97 -17.17 -7.67
N PRO A 70 -0.55 -17.03 -8.94
CA PRO A 70 -1.41 -16.54 -10.01
C PRO A 70 -2.76 -17.26 -10.01
N GLY A 71 -3.84 -16.51 -10.17
CA GLY A 71 -5.23 -16.99 -10.15
C GLY A 71 -5.80 -17.27 -8.76
N SER A 72 -5.07 -17.01 -7.66
CA SER A 72 -5.64 -17.05 -6.32
C SER A 72 -6.87 -16.12 -6.24
N PRO A 73 -8.01 -16.60 -5.74
CA PRO A 73 -9.26 -15.85 -5.81
C PRO A 73 -9.22 -14.61 -4.90
N THR A 74 -9.38 -13.43 -5.48
CA THR A 74 -9.57 -12.17 -4.74
C THR A 74 -11.06 -11.93 -4.54
N GLY A 75 -11.56 -12.09 -3.32
CA GLY A 75 -13.00 -12.00 -3.03
C GLY A 75 -13.31 -11.07 -1.86
N GLY A 76 -14.44 -10.37 -1.96
CA GLY A 76 -15.00 -9.55 -0.87
C GLY A 76 -14.26 -8.24 -0.61
N ALA A 77 -14.59 -7.61 0.52
CA ALA A 77 -13.92 -6.38 0.97
C ALA A 77 -12.49 -6.62 1.50
N TRP A 78 -12.11 -7.90 1.67
CA TRP A 78 -10.83 -8.33 2.22
C TRP A 78 -10.21 -9.39 1.30
N PRO A 79 -9.52 -8.97 0.23
CA PRO A 79 -8.83 -9.89 -0.67
C PRO A 79 -7.94 -10.86 0.11
N TYR A 80 -7.93 -12.12 -0.30
CA TYR A 80 -7.11 -13.20 0.26
C TYR A 80 -7.39 -13.66 1.70
N LEU A 81 -8.34 -13.05 2.43
CA LEU A 81 -8.63 -13.40 3.83
C LEU A 81 -8.92 -14.89 4.05
N ASP A 82 -9.68 -15.51 3.15
CA ASP A 82 -10.08 -16.92 3.23
C ASP A 82 -9.33 -17.80 2.21
N VAL A 83 -8.23 -17.31 1.65
CA VAL A 83 -7.44 -18.01 0.64
C VAL A 83 -6.24 -18.68 1.30
N ALA A 84 -6.03 -19.96 1.03
CA ALA A 84 -4.82 -20.64 1.47
C ALA A 84 -3.60 -20.10 0.70
N PRO A 85 -2.56 -19.58 1.37
CA PRO A 85 -1.36 -19.11 0.70
C PRO A 85 -0.55 -20.28 0.16
N ALA A 86 0.15 -20.05 -0.95
CA ALA A 86 1.12 -21.00 -1.51
C ALA A 86 2.36 -21.14 -0.60
N ALA A 87 2.72 -20.07 0.09
CA ALA A 87 3.76 -20.07 1.12
C ALA A 87 3.51 -18.95 2.14
N THR A 88 4.02 -19.12 3.35
CA THR A 88 4.07 -18.08 4.38
C THR A 88 5.50 -17.80 4.79
N HIS A 89 5.76 -16.59 5.27
CA HIS A 89 7.04 -16.22 5.85
C HIS A 89 6.83 -15.49 7.18
N PRO A 90 7.46 -15.93 8.28
CA PRO A 90 7.29 -15.27 9.57
C PRO A 90 7.77 -13.82 9.50
N THR A 91 7.07 -12.90 10.16
CA THR A 91 7.58 -11.54 10.32
C THR A 91 8.78 -11.52 11.26
N ALA A 92 9.79 -10.72 10.93
CA ALA A 92 10.88 -10.35 11.84
C ALA A 92 10.62 -9.00 12.55
N GLY A 93 9.38 -8.51 12.54
CA GLY A 93 8.97 -7.21 13.12
C GLY A 93 8.60 -6.12 12.10
N TYR A 94 8.36 -6.47 10.83
CA TYR A 94 7.95 -5.54 9.76
C TYR A 94 6.57 -5.90 9.21
N GLY A 95 5.80 -4.89 8.76
CA GLY A 95 4.51 -5.08 8.10
C GLY A 95 3.33 -5.30 9.05
N GLY A 96 3.39 -4.76 10.27
CA GLY A 96 2.20 -4.64 11.13
C GLY A 96 1.15 -3.72 10.51
N ASP A 97 -0.08 -3.72 11.05
CA ASP A 97 -1.29 -3.01 10.55
C ASP A 97 -1.13 -1.49 10.31
N SER A 98 0.05 -0.92 10.56
CA SER A 98 0.34 0.50 10.53
C SER A 98 1.70 0.86 9.93
N ASP A 99 2.55 -0.14 9.63
CA ASP A 99 3.89 0.13 9.11
C ASP A 99 3.85 0.23 7.59
N ARG A 100 4.07 1.43 7.06
CA ARG A 100 4.37 1.60 5.65
C ARG A 100 5.67 0.86 5.36
N THR A 101 5.54 -0.33 4.79
CA THR A 101 6.69 -1.18 4.46
C THR A 101 7.07 -0.93 3.02
N GLU A 102 8.15 -0.18 2.79
CA GLU A 102 8.59 0.08 1.42
C GLU A 102 9.17 -1.20 0.82
N LEU A 103 8.91 -1.46 -0.47
CA LEU A 103 9.48 -2.60 -1.16
C LEU A 103 11.00 -2.63 -1.02
N ALA A 104 11.66 -1.47 -1.07
CA ALA A 104 13.10 -1.36 -0.93
C ALA A 104 13.65 -2.00 0.36
N ASP A 105 12.87 -1.98 1.46
CA ASP A 105 13.28 -2.56 2.74
C ASP A 105 13.17 -4.09 2.75
N VAL A 106 12.23 -4.64 1.98
CA VAL A 106 11.88 -6.07 2.03
C VAL A 106 12.28 -6.85 0.78
N GLU A 107 12.61 -6.18 -0.31
CA GLU A 107 12.80 -6.77 -1.63
C GLU A 107 13.84 -7.89 -1.62
N SER A 108 14.96 -7.69 -0.93
CA SER A 108 16.08 -8.65 -0.97
C SER A 108 15.71 -10.03 -0.41
N TRP A 109 15.06 -10.08 0.75
CA TRP A 109 14.61 -11.34 1.36
C TRP A 109 13.35 -11.85 0.66
N MET A 110 12.42 -10.97 0.30
CA MET A 110 11.16 -11.33 -0.32
C MET A 110 11.37 -11.96 -1.69
N ARG A 111 12.26 -11.39 -2.51
CA ARG A 111 12.66 -11.95 -3.80
C ARG A 111 13.14 -13.39 -3.65
N SER A 112 14.08 -13.62 -2.74
CA SER A 112 14.64 -14.95 -2.50
C SER A 112 13.56 -15.94 -2.08
N TRP A 113 12.63 -15.51 -1.23
CA TRP A 113 11.50 -16.31 -0.79
C TRP A 113 10.51 -16.63 -1.92
N VAL A 114 10.15 -15.63 -2.74
CA VAL A 114 9.27 -15.82 -3.91
C VAL A 114 9.89 -16.77 -4.92
N GLU A 115 11.19 -16.63 -5.23
CA GLU A 115 11.89 -17.53 -6.16
C GLU A 115 11.87 -18.98 -5.66
N GLN A 116 12.09 -19.20 -4.36
CA GLN A 116 12.03 -20.53 -3.74
C GLN A 116 10.62 -21.13 -3.81
N ALA A 117 9.59 -20.35 -3.47
CA ALA A 117 8.21 -20.83 -3.43
C ALA A 117 7.61 -21.04 -4.84
N SER A 118 7.95 -20.18 -5.79
CA SER A 118 7.42 -20.23 -7.16
C SER A 118 8.19 -21.19 -8.07
N GLY A 119 9.42 -21.55 -7.72
CA GLY A 119 10.32 -22.36 -8.53
C GLY A 119 10.85 -21.66 -9.78
N GLY A 120 10.78 -20.32 -9.84
CA GLY A 120 11.25 -19.52 -10.98
C GLY A 120 12.05 -18.30 -10.54
N ARG A 121 12.42 -17.45 -11.50
CA ARG A 121 13.21 -16.23 -11.26
C ARG A 121 12.32 -15.00 -11.24
N VAL A 122 12.46 -14.16 -10.20
CA VAL A 122 11.71 -12.90 -10.13
C VAL A 122 12.36 -11.89 -11.08
N THR A 123 11.58 -11.37 -12.02
CA THR A 123 12.03 -10.41 -13.04
C THR A 123 11.63 -8.97 -12.74
N ALA A 124 10.56 -8.78 -11.97
CA ALA A 124 10.09 -7.46 -11.54
C ALA A 124 9.26 -7.59 -10.26
N MET A 125 9.29 -6.55 -9.42
CA MET A 125 8.43 -6.41 -8.24
C MET A 125 7.87 -4.99 -8.20
N VAL A 126 6.64 -4.85 -7.71
CA VAL A 126 6.00 -3.54 -7.53
C VAL A 126 5.24 -3.51 -6.21
N GLU A 127 5.41 -2.42 -5.47
CA GLU A 127 4.68 -2.14 -4.25
C GLU A 127 3.31 -1.53 -4.54
N GLY A 128 2.33 -1.99 -3.77
CA GLY A 128 0.94 -1.58 -3.83
C GLY A 128 0.42 -0.92 -2.56
N TRP A 129 1.26 -0.44 -1.64
CA TRP A 129 0.81 0.11 -0.34
C TRP A 129 -0.12 1.32 -0.49
N SER A 130 -1.39 1.13 -0.11
CA SER A 130 -2.43 2.18 -0.25
C SER A 130 -2.59 2.66 -1.69
N GLU A 131 -2.19 1.83 -2.67
CA GLU A 131 -2.32 2.14 -4.08
C GLU A 131 -3.78 1.97 -4.51
N PRO A 132 -4.36 2.96 -5.22
CA PRO A 132 -5.73 2.88 -5.70
C PRO A 132 -5.86 1.77 -6.76
N TYR A 133 -6.88 0.93 -6.64
CA TYR A 133 -7.26 -0.05 -7.66
C TYR A 133 -8.79 -0.18 -7.79
N GLY A 134 -9.24 -0.96 -8.78
CA GLY A 134 -10.66 -1.07 -9.14
C GLY A 134 -11.15 0.11 -10.01
N PRO A 135 -12.42 0.06 -10.49
CA PRO A 135 -12.97 1.19 -11.24
C PRO A 135 -12.89 2.46 -10.39
N ASP A 136 -12.35 3.53 -10.99
CA ASP A 136 -12.15 4.86 -10.41
C ASP A 136 -11.09 4.98 -9.28
N GLY A 137 -10.40 3.89 -8.92
CA GLY A 137 -9.35 3.93 -7.89
C GLY A 137 -9.88 3.99 -6.45
N ASP A 138 -11.12 3.58 -6.24
CA ASP A 138 -11.82 3.67 -4.95
C ASP A 138 -11.41 2.58 -3.94
N LEU A 139 -10.62 1.59 -4.35
CA LEU A 139 -10.15 0.51 -3.47
C LEU A 139 -8.67 0.71 -3.14
N ALA A 140 -8.27 0.39 -1.92
CA ALA A 140 -6.87 0.38 -1.49
C ALA A 140 -6.47 -1.07 -1.19
N GLU A 141 -5.44 -1.57 -1.87
CA GLU A 141 -4.87 -2.88 -1.56
C GLU A 141 -3.56 -2.70 -0.79
N TYR A 142 -3.19 -3.72 -0.04
CA TYR A 142 -1.90 -3.81 0.62
C TYR A 142 -1.22 -5.05 0.05
N VAL A 143 -0.66 -4.91 -1.16
CA VAL A 143 -0.09 -6.03 -1.92
C VAL A 143 1.24 -5.63 -2.55
N ILE A 144 2.17 -6.57 -2.62
CA ILE A 144 3.34 -6.48 -3.49
C ILE A 144 3.18 -7.52 -4.58
N TYR A 145 3.24 -7.10 -5.85
CA TYR A 145 3.23 -8.04 -6.96
C TYR A 145 4.65 -8.41 -7.36
N ALA A 146 4.87 -9.68 -7.68
CA ALA A 146 6.15 -10.20 -8.18
C ALA A 146 5.92 -10.96 -9.49
N ARG A 147 6.59 -10.56 -10.57
CA ARG A 147 6.60 -11.31 -11.84
C ARG A 147 7.70 -12.36 -11.80
N VAL A 148 7.35 -13.61 -12.09
CA VAL A 148 8.25 -14.76 -12.07
C VAL A 148 8.34 -15.39 -13.45
N ALA A 149 9.55 -15.43 -14.04
CA ALA A 149 9.82 -16.17 -15.26
C ALA A 149 10.28 -17.60 -14.93
N ARG A 150 9.79 -18.59 -15.66
CA ARG A 150 10.18 -20.01 -15.53
C ARG A 150 11.17 -20.43 -16.62
#